data_AF-A0A0K2TL66-F1
#
_entry.id   AF-A0A0K2TL66-F1
#
_cell.length_a   1.000
_cell.length_b   1.000
_cell.length_c   1.000
_cell.angle_alpha   90.00
_cell.angle_beta   90.00
_cell.angle_gamma   90.00
#
_symmetry.space_group_name_H-M   'P 1'
#
loop_
_entity.id
_entity.type
_entity.pdbx_description
1 polymer ?
#
loop_
_entity_poly.entity_id
_entity_poly.type
_entity_poly.pdbx_seq_one_letter_code
_entity_poly.pdbx_strand_id
1 'polypeptide(L)'
;FIPSLINVYPFIFLSFIFLLILNIPEPTNPIYTIPSSYCLEGAIPDAAAIHAARKAREAARLRGETSNNVNEKSGEFIPLNDGRKGCSGKSRLVRDDDNDDDGENERVAFNGLHSQSKQRDIDRKKLQYEYEEEDGQDDIDHWEEQQIRKVVKNNSVSIIAPMCREMDLEVPEIVKESSLLDIAREKIVQKPLQSYNLDGIRSRIRDRLKSIQEVQRRHTLDMDKAVDNLIESQSEITRIEKKTPELAERHRFFQELRGYVSDLVECFNEKLINIKYLEEKMNKSKLDILTKIMERRRQDVRDQMIELSSKKSSVITADHTENTEEAQRVRRAAEREGRRRRRREQRNKQISMSSLSLSKNHDEGLSSDDELSSIDAANISKVGKEVENQARTILSDVIDEFSTINGISNRLNSWKVEDYDSYNDAYVSMCLPKIFSPLVRLQLLFWNPLTEHTNIETMEWYKALAVYSYRYGENIDALKKDPDKRLIPSLVEKVLIPKTTGLIHASYDPTSSSQTSRLVTFINKLYSDYPSIVGDSKQVRKLLTTVKEKIKSSVDNDIYIPMGYSKR
;
A
#
# COMPACT_ATOMS: atom_id res chain seq x y z
N PHE A 1 -65.94 10.96 -15.80
CA PHE A 1 -65.03 10.96 -16.96
C PHE A 1 -63.63 11.52 -16.63
N ILE A 2 -63.15 11.29 -15.41
CA ILE A 2 -61.81 11.63 -14.93
C ILE A 2 -61.10 10.34 -14.45
N PRO A 3 -60.79 9.35 -15.31
CA PRO A 3 -59.74 8.39 -14.96
C PRO A 3 -58.88 7.92 -16.16
N SER A 4 -58.46 8.82 -17.05
CA SER A 4 -57.60 8.44 -18.21
C SER A 4 -56.29 9.20 -18.33
N LEU A 5 -55.93 10.07 -17.38
CA LEU A 5 -54.70 10.89 -17.44
C LEU A 5 -53.71 10.68 -16.29
N ILE A 6 -53.96 9.73 -15.38
CA ILE A 6 -53.01 9.36 -14.29
C ILE A 6 -52.25 8.06 -14.60
N ASN A 7 -52.50 7.42 -15.75
CA ASN A 7 -51.94 6.10 -16.09
C ASN A 7 -50.66 6.13 -16.94
N VAL A 8 -49.86 7.20 -16.83
CA VAL A 8 -48.54 7.26 -17.47
C VAL A 8 -47.49 7.46 -16.38
N TYR A 9 -46.75 6.39 -16.09
CA TYR A 9 -45.51 6.34 -15.29
C TYR A 9 -45.58 6.17 -13.75
N PRO A 10 -46.15 5.07 -13.22
CA PRO A 10 -45.84 4.63 -11.85
C PRO A 10 -44.37 4.16 -11.67
N PHE A 11 -43.65 3.84 -12.75
CA PHE A 11 -42.28 3.26 -12.71
C PHE A 11 -41.17 4.27 -12.42
N ILE A 12 -41.33 5.49 -12.93
CA ILE A 12 -40.45 6.60 -12.56
C ILE A 12 -40.77 7.01 -11.13
N PHE A 13 -42.05 7.02 -10.74
CA PHE A 13 -42.50 7.36 -9.39
C PHE A 13 -41.91 6.42 -8.33
N LEU A 14 -41.82 5.11 -8.60
CA LEU A 14 -41.13 4.14 -7.73
C LEU A 14 -39.61 4.40 -7.65
N SER A 15 -38.96 4.75 -8.75
CA SER A 15 -37.53 5.13 -8.77
C SER A 15 -37.28 6.48 -8.07
N PHE A 16 -38.22 7.42 -8.17
CA PHE A 16 -38.17 8.73 -7.53
C PHE A 16 -38.44 8.62 -6.02
N ILE A 17 -39.41 7.79 -5.62
CA ILE A 17 -39.65 7.43 -4.21
C ILE A 17 -38.44 6.70 -3.63
N PHE A 18 -37.78 5.83 -4.38
CA PHE A 18 -36.55 5.16 -3.93
C PHE A 18 -35.41 6.15 -3.71
N LEU A 19 -35.27 7.18 -4.55
CA LEU A 19 -34.34 8.29 -4.34
C LEU A 19 -34.74 9.20 -3.16
N LEU A 20 -36.03 9.35 -2.87
CA LEU A 20 -36.55 10.14 -1.74
C LEU A 20 -36.42 9.41 -0.38
N ILE A 21 -36.46 8.07 -0.39
CA ILE A 21 -36.26 7.22 0.79
C ILE A 21 -34.77 7.13 1.17
N LEU A 22 -33.87 7.22 0.19
CA LEU A 22 -32.41 7.30 0.41
C LEU A 22 -32.00 8.74 0.74
N ASN A 23 -32.41 9.22 1.92
CA ASN A 23 -32.09 10.52 2.50
C ASN A 23 -30.56 10.76 2.56
N ILE A 24 -29.97 11.26 1.47
CA ILE A 24 -28.55 11.62 1.38
C ILE A 24 -28.45 13.11 1.75
N PRO A 25 -27.81 13.47 2.88
CA PRO A 25 -27.51 14.87 3.16
C PRO A 25 -26.46 15.37 2.16
N GLU A 26 -26.75 16.49 1.50
CA GLU A 26 -25.78 17.19 0.64
C GLU A 26 -24.63 17.76 1.48
N PRO A 27 -23.35 17.56 1.10
CA PRO A 27 -22.28 18.40 1.60
C PRO A 27 -22.15 19.63 0.68
N THR A 28 -22.54 20.79 1.21
CA THR A 28 -22.07 22.09 0.74
C THR A 28 -20.58 22.21 1.04
N ASN A 29 -19.73 22.34 0.03
CA ASN A 29 -18.47 23.09 0.16
C ASN A 29 -17.95 23.54 -1.21
N PRO A 30 -17.45 24.80 -1.33
CA PRO A 30 -17.07 25.41 -2.58
C PRO A 30 -15.74 24.88 -3.13
N ILE A 31 -15.71 24.75 -4.45
CA ILE A 31 -14.56 24.37 -5.27
C ILE A 31 -13.50 25.49 -5.21
N TYR A 32 -12.32 25.19 -4.67
CA TYR A 32 -11.11 25.96 -4.96
C TYR A 32 -10.33 25.27 -6.08
N THR A 33 -10.36 25.88 -7.25
CA THR A 33 -9.54 25.50 -8.41
C THR A 33 -8.13 26.05 -8.22
N ILE A 34 -7.12 25.18 -8.13
CA ILE A 34 -5.71 25.58 -8.16
C ILE A 34 -5.28 25.68 -9.62
N PRO A 35 -4.65 26.79 -10.08
CA PRO A 35 -4.19 26.93 -11.45
C PRO A 35 -3.08 25.94 -11.80
N SER A 36 -3.26 25.29 -12.94
CA SER A 36 -2.29 24.41 -13.61
C SER A 36 -1.18 25.22 -14.26
N SER A 37 -0.09 25.45 -13.54
CA SER A 37 1.22 25.72 -14.13
C SER A 37 2.27 25.62 -13.04
N TYR A 38 2.96 24.47 -12.97
CA TYR A 38 4.35 24.23 -12.50
C TYR A 38 4.46 22.75 -12.17
N CYS A 39 4.78 21.93 -13.18
CA CYS A 39 5.54 20.68 -13.08
C CYS A 39 5.49 20.00 -14.45
N LEU A 40 6.36 20.45 -15.35
CA LEU A 40 6.87 19.58 -16.40
C LEU A 40 8.17 18.96 -15.85
N GLU A 41 8.18 17.64 -15.86
CA GLU A 41 9.33 16.71 -15.84
C GLU A 41 10.24 16.64 -14.60
N GLY A 42 10.30 15.43 -14.03
CA GLY A 42 11.13 15.04 -12.90
C GLY A 42 12.61 14.99 -13.21
N ALA A 43 13.24 16.16 -13.33
CA ALA A 43 14.68 16.32 -13.19
C ALA A 43 15.02 16.73 -11.74
N ILE A 44 15.96 16.00 -11.11
CA ILE A 44 16.50 16.36 -9.80
C ILE A 44 17.31 17.67 -9.98
N PRO A 45 17.06 18.73 -9.19
CA PRO A 45 17.83 19.97 -9.26
C PRO A 45 19.33 19.72 -8.99
N ASP A 46 20.20 20.39 -9.75
CA ASP A 46 21.66 20.31 -9.59
C ASP A 46 22.10 20.70 -8.16
N ALA A 47 23.22 20.14 -7.69
CA ALA A 47 23.75 20.29 -6.34
C ALA A 47 23.94 21.77 -5.95
N ALA A 48 24.30 22.62 -6.92
CA ALA A 48 24.41 24.06 -6.73
C ALA A 48 23.06 24.72 -6.36
N ALA A 49 21.95 24.27 -6.98
CA ALA A 49 20.61 24.78 -6.70
C ALA A 49 20.11 24.34 -5.32
N ILE A 50 20.40 23.10 -4.92
CA ILE A 50 20.08 22.59 -3.58
C ILE A 50 20.86 23.37 -2.50
N HIS A 51 22.13 23.65 -2.75
CA HIS A 51 22.96 24.42 -1.81
C HIS A 51 22.52 25.88 -1.73
N ALA A 52 22.17 26.51 -2.86
CA ALA A 52 21.62 27.86 -2.89
C ALA A 52 20.27 27.95 -2.14
N ALA A 53 19.38 26.97 -2.32
CA ALA A 53 18.10 26.91 -1.62
C ALA A 53 18.29 26.68 -0.10
N ARG A 54 19.25 25.85 0.30
CA ARG A 54 19.59 25.63 1.72
C ARG A 54 20.14 26.91 2.36
N LYS A 55 21.07 27.59 1.68
CA LYS A 55 21.64 28.87 2.10
C LYS A 55 20.58 29.98 2.20
N ALA A 56 19.59 29.98 1.30
CA ALA A 56 18.48 30.94 1.34
C ALA A 56 17.55 30.72 2.55
N ARG A 57 17.25 29.47 2.92
CA ARG A 57 16.43 29.15 4.12
C ARG A 57 17.17 29.48 5.41
N GLU A 58 18.48 29.25 5.45
CA GLU A 58 19.32 29.59 6.60
C GLU A 58 19.46 31.10 6.76
N ALA A 59 19.64 31.84 5.66
CA ALA A 59 19.61 33.31 5.67
C ALA A 59 18.24 33.87 6.08
N ALA A 60 17.14 33.21 5.74
CA ALA A 60 15.80 33.60 6.19
C ALA A 60 15.60 33.36 7.70
N ARG A 61 16.19 32.31 8.27
CA ARG A 61 16.22 32.07 9.73
C ARG A 61 17.03 33.15 10.46
N LEU A 62 18.21 33.48 9.95
CA LEU A 62 19.07 34.54 10.50
C LEU A 62 18.42 35.93 10.41
N ARG A 63 17.67 36.23 9.33
CA ARG A 63 16.93 37.50 9.19
C ARG A 63 15.66 37.57 10.05
N GLY A 64 15.10 36.43 10.45
CA GLY A 64 13.93 36.37 11.34
C GLY A 64 14.22 36.64 12.81
N GLU A 65 15.49 36.63 13.23
CA GLU A 65 15.91 36.92 14.61
C GLU A 65 16.15 38.41 14.89
N THR A 66 16.15 39.26 13.87
CA THR A 66 16.37 40.71 13.99
C THR A 66 15.19 41.52 13.45
N SER A 67 13.99 41.35 14.00
CA SER A 67 12.91 42.34 13.85
C SER A 67 11.88 42.22 14.96
N ASN A 68 12.07 43.01 16.03
CA ASN A 68 10.95 43.45 16.87
C ASN A 68 10.40 44.74 16.26
N ASN A 69 9.67 44.64 15.14
CA ASN A 69 8.71 45.69 14.79
C ASN A 69 7.57 45.16 13.93
N VAL A 70 6.37 45.67 14.23
CA VAL A 70 5.08 45.26 13.68
C VAL A 70 4.91 45.83 12.26
N ASN A 71 4.28 45.03 11.39
CA ASN A 71 3.90 45.27 9.99
C ASN A 71 4.96 45.01 8.92
N GLU A 72 5.00 43.77 8.40
CA GLU A 72 4.85 43.51 6.95
C GLU A 72 4.63 42.01 6.68
N LYS A 73 3.71 41.71 5.75
CA LYS A 73 3.28 40.36 5.37
C LYS A 73 4.35 39.66 4.52
N SER A 74 4.88 38.52 4.99
CA SER A 74 5.34 37.44 4.13
C SER A 74 4.99 36.08 4.76
N GLY A 75 4.18 35.30 4.05
CA GLY A 75 3.45 34.15 4.58
C GLY A 75 4.19 32.83 4.42
N GLU A 76 5.27 32.63 5.15
CA GLU A 76 5.99 31.34 5.11
C GLU A 76 6.72 31.01 6.43
N PHE A 77 6.01 31.07 7.56
CA PHE A 77 6.49 30.49 8.82
C PHE A 77 5.34 30.24 9.82
N ILE A 78 5.26 29.03 10.39
CA ILE A 78 4.30 28.68 11.47
C ILE A 78 5.11 28.19 12.68
N PRO A 79 5.22 28.96 13.78
CA PRO A 79 5.86 28.47 15.00
C PRO A 79 4.86 27.66 15.84
N LEU A 80 5.24 26.43 16.22
CA LEU A 80 4.48 25.63 17.17
C LEU A 80 4.78 26.09 18.60
N ASN A 81 3.78 26.70 19.24
CA ASN A 81 3.76 27.03 20.64
C ASN A 81 3.28 25.81 21.43
N ASP A 82 4.11 25.27 22.32
CA ASP A 82 3.69 24.24 23.28
C ASP A 82 3.99 24.72 24.69
N GLY A 83 2.93 25.08 25.41
CA GLY A 83 2.99 25.55 26.78
C GLY A 83 2.57 24.46 27.75
N ARG A 84 3.48 24.04 28.64
CA ARG A 84 3.20 23.66 30.05
C ARG A 84 4.50 23.49 30.87
N LYS A 85 4.63 24.39 31.85
CA LYS A 85 5.48 24.53 33.04
C LYS A 85 6.33 23.34 33.56
N GLY A 86 7.56 23.66 34.00
CA GLY A 86 8.34 22.97 35.03
C GLY A 86 9.63 23.71 35.42
N CYS A 87 9.84 24.00 36.71
CA CYS A 87 10.75 24.99 37.30
C CYS A 87 12.28 24.73 37.28
N SER A 88 13.02 25.87 37.29
CA SER A 88 14.25 26.20 38.05
C SER A 88 15.60 25.54 37.73
N GLY A 89 16.58 26.37 37.34
CA GLY A 89 18.00 26.10 37.59
C GLY A 89 18.95 27.02 36.81
N LYS A 90 19.53 28.00 37.49
CA LYS A 90 20.60 28.88 36.97
C LYS A 90 21.85 28.06 36.62
N SER A 91 22.38 28.20 35.40
CA SER A 91 23.82 28.16 35.15
C SER A 91 24.11 28.89 33.83
N ARG A 92 24.59 30.13 33.95
CA ARG A 92 25.30 30.84 32.89
C ARG A 92 26.78 30.50 33.10
N LEU A 93 27.39 29.81 32.15
CA LEU A 93 28.84 29.84 31.98
C LEU A 93 29.14 30.31 30.56
N VAL A 94 29.87 31.42 30.56
CA VAL A 94 30.51 32.08 29.43
C VAL A 94 31.31 31.07 28.62
N ARG A 95 31.10 31.06 27.31
CA ARG A 95 32.07 30.57 26.34
C ARG A 95 32.55 31.79 25.58
N ASP A 96 33.78 32.18 25.83
CA ASP A 96 34.59 32.86 24.83
C ASP A 96 35.53 31.79 24.26
N ASP A 97 35.64 31.85 22.94
CA ASP A 97 36.63 31.24 22.06
C ASP A 97 38.02 31.11 22.70
N ASP A 98 38.64 29.94 22.53
CA ASP A 98 39.72 29.73 21.57
C ASP A 98 40.44 28.41 21.88
N ASN A 99 40.74 27.65 20.82
CA ASN A 99 41.46 26.37 20.77
C ASN A 99 40.65 25.12 21.13
N ASP A 100 40.27 24.33 20.13
CA ASP A 100 41.12 23.18 19.78
C ASP A 100 40.63 22.51 18.49
N ASP A 101 41.57 22.48 17.57
CA ASP A 101 41.62 21.82 16.29
C ASP A 101 41.85 20.31 16.49
N ASP A 102 41.15 19.53 15.66
CA ASP A 102 41.46 18.19 15.15
C ASP A 102 41.81 16.99 16.04
N GLY A 103 41.02 15.93 15.85
CA GLY A 103 41.28 14.58 16.33
C GLY A 103 40.25 13.57 15.81
N GLU A 104 40.03 13.53 14.49
CA GLU A 104 39.21 12.50 13.84
C GLU A 104 39.88 11.13 14.00
N ASN A 105 39.27 10.25 14.81
CA ASN A 105 39.59 8.83 14.80
C ASN A 105 38.70 8.12 13.77
N GLU A 106 39.35 7.58 12.77
CA GLU A 106 38.83 6.92 11.57
C GLU A 106 37.90 5.74 11.91
N ARG A 107 36.65 5.82 11.46
CA ARG A 107 35.64 4.78 11.62
C ARG A 107 35.76 3.75 10.50
N VAL A 108 36.29 2.57 10.82
CA VAL A 108 36.40 1.46 9.86
C VAL A 108 35.02 0.87 9.55
N ALA A 109 34.54 1.07 8.31
CA ALA A 109 33.29 0.49 7.82
C ALA A 109 33.56 -0.82 7.06
N PHE A 110 33.08 -1.93 7.61
CA PHE A 110 33.10 -3.24 6.96
C PHE A 110 31.85 -3.38 6.09
N ASN A 111 31.97 -3.22 4.77
CA ASN A 111 31.02 -3.74 3.77
C ASN A 111 31.58 -3.69 2.34
N GLY A 112 31.69 -4.86 1.70
CA GLY A 112 31.44 -5.10 0.27
C GLY A 112 32.42 -4.53 -0.77
N LEU A 113 33.18 -5.44 -1.40
CA LEU A 113 33.93 -5.27 -2.64
C LEU A 113 33.12 -4.48 -3.70
N HIS A 114 33.34 -3.17 -3.83
CA HIS A 114 33.25 -2.38 -5.09
C HIS A 114 33.75 -0.92 -4.95
N SER A 115 34.37 -0.51 -3.83
CA SER A 115 34.83 0.88 -3.61
C SER A 115 36.36 1.09 -3.63
N GLN A 116 37.19 0.04 -3.74
CA GLN A 116 38.65 0.15 -3.59
C GLN A 116 39.37 1.04 -4.62
N SER A 117 38.76 1.34 -5.77
CA SER A 117 39.42 2.24 -6.74
C SER A 117 39.32 3.71 -6.33
N LYS A 118 38.17 4.14 -5.78
CA LYS A 118 37.95 5.55 -5.43
C LYS A 118 38.73 5.96 -4.17
N GLN A 119 38.88 5.06 -3.20
CA GLN A 119 39.63 5.35 -1.99
C GLN A 119 41.13 5.53 -2.28
N ARG A 120 41.72 4.67 -3.14
CA ARG A 120 43.13 4.77 -3.52
C ARG A 120 43.47 6.06 -4.27
N ASP A 121 42.52 6.64 -5.00
CA ASP A 121 42.73 7.92 -5.69
C ASP A 121 42.64 9.13 -4.74
N ILE A 122 41.86 9.01 -3.66
CA ILE A 122 41.78 10.01 -2.59
C ILE A 122 43.08 10.00 -1.77
N ASP A 123 43.56 8.81 -1.39
CA ASP A 123 44.78 8.66 -0.60
C ASP A 123 46.02 9.13 -1.38
N ARG A 124 46.05 8.87 -2.70
CA ARG A 124 47.10 9.38 -3.60
C ARG A 124 47.10 10.90 -3.71
N LYS A 125 45.92 11.53 -3.74
CA LYS A 125 45.80 13.00 -3.76
C LYS A 125 46.21 13.61 -2.43
N LYS A 126 45.91 12.97 -1.31
CA LYS A 126 46.27 13.44 0.03
C LYS A 126 47.79 13.48 0.22
N LEU A 127 48.48 12.41 -0.19
CA LEU A 127 49.94 12.33 -0.21
C LEU A 127 50.61 13.36 -1.13
N GLN A 128 49.96 13.76 -2.23
CA GLN A 128 50.51 14.73 -3.17
C GLN A 128 50.45 16.17 -2.63
N TYR A 129 49.45 16.49 -1.80
CA TYR A 129 49.32 17.82 -1.18
C TYR A 129 50.25 18.02 0.03
N GLU A 130 50.67 16.94 0.68
CA GLU A 130 51.49 17.00 1.90
C GLU A 130 52.99 17.24 1.62
N TYR A 131 53.42 17.16 0.35
CA TYR A 131 54.81 17.39 -0.09
C TYR A 131 55.10 18.82 -0.62
N GLU A 132 54.09 19.69 -0.75
CA GLU A 132 54.24 21.01 -1.37
C GLU A 132 54.38 22.20 -0.37
N GLU A 133 54.50 21.96 0.93
CA GLU A 133 54.86 23.02 1.90
C GLU A 133 56.35 22.94 2.29
N GLU A 134 57.16 23.76 1.62
CA GLU A 134 58.56 24.08 1.99
C GLU A 134 58.60 25.02 3.21
N ASP A 135 59.09 24.52 4.35
CA ASP A 135 60.15 25.14 5.17
C ASP A 135 60.33 24.35 6.48
N GLY A 136 61.27 23.41 6.51
CA GLY A 136 61.56 22.63 7.72
C GLY A 136 62.53 21.45 7.59
N GLN A 137 63.36 21.42 6.53
CA GLN A 137 64.26 20.28 6.27
C GLN A 137 65.25 20.01 7.42
N ASP A 138 65.72 21.06 8.11
CA ASP A 138 66.68 20.92 9.22
C ASP A 138 66.07 20.24 10.47
N ASP A 139 64.76 20.37 10.71
CA ASP A 139 64.07 19.75 11.86
C ASP A 139 63.76 18.27 11.62
N ILE A 140 63.50 17.90 10.36
CA ILE A 140 63.29 16.51 9.94
C ILE A 140 64.58 15.72 10.05
N ASP A 141 65.70 16.29 9.59
CA ASP A 141 67.02 15.64 9.65
C ASP A 141 67.47 15.41 11.12
N HIS A 142 67.21 16.38 12.02
CA HIS A 142 67.53 16.23 13.44
C HIS A 142 66.65 15.19 14.15
N TRP A 143 65.38 15.07 13.76
CA TRP A 143 64.47 14.05 14.26
C TRP A 143 64.86 12.66 13.77
N GLU A 144 65.24 12.53 12.51
CA GLU A 144 65.66 11.27 11.90
C GLU A 144 66.95 10.74 12.54
N GLU A 145 67.93 11.61 12.79
CA GLU A 145 69.17 11.26 13.49
C GLU A 145 68.91 10.77 14.94
N GLN A 146 67.86 11.29 15.61
CA GLN A 146 67.45 10.82 16.94
C GLN A 146 66.77 9.45 16.92
N GLN A 147 66.01 9.12 15.89
CA GLN A 147 65.39 7.80 15.74
C GLN A 147 66.44 6.72 15.41
N ILE A 148 67.41 7.04 14.55
CA ILE A 148 68.52 6.13 14.23
C ILE A 148 69.37 5.84 15.48
N ARG A 149 69.65 6.84 16.33
CA ARG A 149 70.34 6.63 17.61
C ARG A 149 69.56 5.76 18.60
N LYS A 150 68.22 5.82 18.59
CA LYS A 150 67.36 4.95 19.43
C LYS A 150 67.41 3.49 18.97
N VAL A 151 67.49 3.26 17.66
CA VAL A 151 67.58 1.90 17.09
C VAL A 151 68.98 1.30 17.26
N VAL A 152 70.05 2.09 17.08
CA VAL A 152 71.44 1.61 17.22
C VAL A 152 71.82 1.29 18.66
N LYS A 153 71.23 1.96 19.66
CA LYS A 153 71.47 1.66 21.10
C LYS A 153 70.76 0.40 21.62
N ASN A 154 69.74 -0.10 20.93
CA ASN A 154 68.89 -1.18 21.43
C ASN A 154 69.12 -2.55 20.77
N ASN A 155 70.10 -2.70 19.87
CA ASN A 155 70.38 -3.99 19.20
C ASN A 155 71.62 -4.72 19.75
N SER A 156 71.81 -4.72 21.07
CA SER A 156 72.53 -5.80 21.76
C SER A 156 71.55 -6.46 22.74
N VAL A 157 70.70 -7.35 22.22
CA VAL A 157 70.20 -8.58 22.85
C VAL A 157 69.11 -9.16 21.95
N SER A 158 69.41 -10.35 21.43
CA SER A 158 68.53 -11.26 20.70
C SER A 158 67.27 -11.60 21.50
N ILE A 159 66.11 -11.70 20.84
CA ILE A 159 65.19 -12.85 20.89
C ILE A 159 63.99 -12.57 19.96
N ILE A 160 63.87 -13.38 18.92
CA ILE A 160 62.66 -13.61 18.11
C ILE A 160 61.98 -14.87 18.69
N ALA A 161 60.67 -14.79 18.89
CA ALA A 161 59.72 -15.81 19.39
C ALA A 161 59.66 -17.10 18.50
N PRO A 162 58.98 -18.25 18.84
CA PRO A 162 57.76 -18.38 19.65
C PRO A 162 57.60 -19.63 20.57
N MET A 163 56.63 -19.56 21.49
CA MET A 163 56.12 -20.67 22.32
C MET A 163 54.93 -21.38 21.66
N CYS A 164 54.95 -22.73 21.59
CA CYS A 164 53.88 -23.65 22.04
C CYS A 164 54.17 -25.13 21.68
N ARG A 165 53.97 -26.02 22.67
CA ARG A 165 54.00 -27.52 22.70
C ARG A 165 55.40 -28.15 22.64
N GLU A 166 55.75 -29.17 23.42
CA GLU A 166 55.01 -30.13 24.26
C GLU A 166 55.96 -30.66 25.35
N MET A 167 55.41 -31.38 26.34
CA MET A 167 56.12 -31.95 27.48
C MET A 167 57.31 -32.83 27.06
N ASP A 168 58.47 -32.65 27.69
CA ASP A 168 59.32 -33.76 28.10
C ASP A 168 60.18 -33.37 29.31
N LEU A 169 60.23 -34.29 30.25
CA LEU A 169 61.03 -34.26 31.48
C LEU A 169 62.50 -34.41 31.13
N GLU A 170 63.32 -33.41 31.42
CA GLU A 170 64.75 -33.60 31.69
C GLU A 170 65.30 -32.40 32.48
N VAL A 171 66.01 -32.72 33.56
CA VAL A 171 66.66 -31.76 34.48
C VAL A 171 68.06 -31.41 33.93
N PRO A 172 68.43 -30.13 33.86
CA PRO A 172 69.84 -29.72 33.91
C PRO A 172 70.04 -28.74 35.09
N GLU A 173 70.72 -29.17 36.15
CA GLU A 173 72.17 -29.09 36.35
C GLU A 173 72.63 -27.70 36.82
N ILE A 174 73.03 -27.68 38.09
CA ILE A 174 73.60 -26.54 38.82
C ILE A 174 74.97 -26.24 38.20
N VAL A 175 75.08 -25.11 37.50
CA VAL A 175 76.38 -24.55 37.08
C VAL A 175 76.72 -23.35 37.94
N LYS A 176 77.91 -23.45 38.54
CA LYS A 176 78.54 -22.55 39.51
C LYS A 176 78.81 -21.16 38.90
N GLU A 177 78.32 -20.11 39.55
CA GLU A 177 78.88 -18.76 39.42
C GLU A 177 80.20 -18.68 40.20
N SER A 178 81.31 -18.71 39.47
CA SER A 178 82.59 -18.20 39.92
C SER A 178 83.01 -17.08 38.97
N SER A 179 83.59 -16.03 39.56
CA SER A 179 84.27 -14.90 38.91
C SER A 179 83.38 -13.72 38.54
N LEU A 180 83.37 -12.71 39.43
CA LEU A 180 83.46 -11.28 39.07
C LEU A 180 83.77 -10.42 40.33
N LEU A 181 84.63 -10.94 41.21
CA LEU A 181 85.29 -10.14 42.24
C LEU A 181 86.75 -9.95 41.81
N ASP A 182 86.95 -9.08 40.83
CA ASP A 182 88.17 -8.31 40.63
C ASP A 182 87.88 -7.29 39.54
N ILE A 183 88.39 -6.06 39.71
CA ILE A 183 88.17 -4.86 38.88
C ILE A 183 86.98 -3.99 39.33
N ALA A 184 87.15 -3.32 40.48
CA ALA A 184 86.66 -1.94 40.69
C ALA A 184 87.25 -1.34 41.98
N ARG A 185 88.58 -1.32 42.10
CA ARG A 185 89.29 -0.47 43.07
C ARG A 185 89.89 0.72 42.34
N GLU A 186 89.07 1.70 41.96
CA GLU A 186 89.60 3.04 41.65
C GLU A 186 88.66 4.16 42.16
N LYS A 187 89.25 4.98 43.03
CA LYS A 187 88.91 6.39 43.34
C LYS A 187 87.56 6.66 44.00
N ILE A 188 87.56 6.48 45.32
CA ILE A 188 86.66 7.18 46.25
C ILE A 188 87.02 8.67 46.23
N VAL A 189 86.30 9.45 45.42
CA VAL A 189 86.25 10.90 45.54
C VAL A 189 85.11 11.23 46.51
N GLN A 190 85.46 11.79 47.67
CA GLN A 190 84.49 12.26 48.66
C GLN A 190 83.66 13.41 48.07
N LYS A 191 82.40 13.15 47.70
CA LYS A 191 81.39 14.21 47.55
C LYS A 191 80.89 14.59 48.96
N PRO A 192 80.74 15.89 49.26
CA PRO A 192 80.27 16.32 50.58
C PRO A 192 78.86 15.77 50.84
N LEU A 193 78.65 15.29 52.07
CA LEU A 193 77.35 14.83 52.59
C LEU A 193 76.32 15.94 52.42
N GLN A 194 75.51 15.85 51.37
CA GLN A 194 74.24 16.59 51.29
C GLN A 194 73.43 16.15 52.50
N SER A 195 73.05 17.08 53.38
CA SER A 195 72.18 16.75 54.50
C SER A 195 70.87 16.21 53.92
N TYR A 196 70.70 14.90 53.99
CA TYR A 196 69.47 14.26 53.57
C TYR A 196 68.36 14.79 54.46
N ASN A 197 67.37 15.47 53.88
CA ASN A 197 66.14 15.81 54.58
C ASN A 197 65.38 14.50 54.83
N LEU A 198 65.70 13.84 55.94
CA LEU A 198 65.15 12.54 56.35
C LEU A 198 63.63 12.61 56.48
N ASP A 199 63.08 13.74 56.93
CA ASP A 199 61.64 13.97 56.98
C ASP A 199 61.00 14.07 55.60
N GLY A 200 61.68 14.72 54.64
CA GLY A 200 61.27 14.77 53.24
C GLY A 200 61.32 13.39 52.56
N ILE A 201 62.34 12.57 52.85
CA ILE A 201 62.43 11.18 52.38
C ILE A 201 61.30 10.34 52.99
N ARG A 202 61.06 10.45 54.30
CA ARG A 202 59.97 9.75 55.00
C ARG A 202 58.59 10.20 54.52
N SER A 203 58.40 11.47 54.17
CA SER A 203 57.18 11.96 53.53
C SER A 203 56.98 11.31 52.16
N ARG A 204 58.01 11.36 51.29
CA ARG A 204 57.94 10.74 49.96
C ARG A 204 57.64 9.24 50.02
N ILE A 205 58.22 8.52 50.98
CA ILE A 205 57.92 7.09 51.18
C ILE A 205 56.47 6.89 51.61
N ARG A 206 55.95 7.71 52.53
CA ARG A 206 54.53 7.66 52.94
C ARG A 206 53.58 8.01 51.80
N ASP A 207 53.90 9.02 51.00
CA ASP A 207 53.09 9.43 49.86
C ASP A 207 53.10 8.37 48.76
N ARG A 208 54.27 7.74 48.52
CA ARG A 208 54.38 6.60 47.60
C ARG A 208 53.59 5.39 48.09
N LEU A 209 53.65 5.08 49.38
CA LEU A 209 52.86 3.99 49.98
C LEU A 209 51.36 4.23 49.80
N LYS A 210 50.87 5.45 50.10
CA LYS A 210 49.47 5.84 49.88
C LYS A 210 49.07 5.74 48.41
N SER A 211 49.94 6.19 47.50
CA SER A 211 49.70 6.09 46.06
C SER A 211 49.57 4.64 45.61
N ILE A 212 50.45 3.74 46.07
CA ILE A 212 50.39 2.31 45.75
C ILE A 212 49.13 1.67 46.33
N GLN A 213 48.76 2.00 47.57
CA GLN A 213 47.53 1.51 48.20
C GLN A 213 46.28 1.94 47.43
N GLU A 214 46.23 3.19 46.94
CA GLU A 214 45.12 3.67 46.13
C GLU A 214 45.08 2.98 44.75
N VAL A 215 46.24 2.75 44.11
CA VAL A 215 46.31 1.98 42.87
C VAL A 215 45.83 0.54 43.07
N GLN A 216 46.27 -0.12 44.15
CA GLN A 216 45.80 -1.46 44.49
C GLN A 216 44.29 -1.49 44.69
N ARG A 217 43.73 -0.51 45.43
CA ARG A 217 42.29 -0.40 45.65
C ARG A 217 41.53 -0.24 44.33
N ARG A 218 42.04 0.58 43.40
CA ARG A 218 41.46 0.73 42.05
C ARG A 218 41.52 -0.57 41.27
N HIS A 219 42.68 -1.25 41.26
CA HIS A 219 42.83 -2.53 40.56
C HIS A 219 41.89 -3.60 41.11
N THR A 220 41.69 -3.67 42.44
CA THR A 220 40.71 -4.59 43.03
C THR A 220 39.29 -4.25 42.58
N LEU A 221 38.89 -2.98 42.58
CA LEU A 221 37.58 -2.57 42.08
C LEU A 221 37.39 -2.85 40.59
N ASP A 222 38.42 -2.65 39.77
CA ASP A 222 38.35 -2.92 38.34
C ASP A 222 38.29 -4.43 38.06
N MET A 223 38.96 -5.24 38.89
CA MET A 223 38.83 -6.70 38.86
C MET A 223 37.41 -7.14 39.24
N ASP A 224 36.82 -6.60 40.30
CA ASP A 224 35.45 -6.91 40.71
C ASP A 224 34.45 -6.54 39.60
N LYS A 225 34.58 -5.36 39.00
CA LYS A 225 33.76 -4.96 37.84
C LYS A 225 33.95 -5.87 36.64
N ALA A 226 35.18 -6.31 36.36
CA ALA A 226 35.45 -7.22 35.26
C ALA A 226 34.77 -8.58 35.50
N VAL A 227 34.73 -9.06 36.75
CA VAL A 227 34.00 -10.26 37.15
C VAL A 227 32.49 -10.08 36.94
N ASP A 228 31.92 -8.96 37.40
CA ASP A 228 30.49 -8.67 37.22
C ASP A 228 30.10 -8.61 35.73
N ASN A 229 30.88 -7.90 34.92
CA ASN A 229 30.68 -7.82 33.46
C ASN A 229 30.78 -9.19 32.78
N LEU A 230 31.68 -10.06 33.25
CA LEU A 230 31.84 -11.41 32.71
C LEU A 230 30.61 -12.27 33.04
N ILE A 231 30.08 -12.15 34.26
CA ILE A 231 28.84 -12.84 34.67
C ILE A 231 27.65 -12.33 33.84
N GLU A 232 27.51 -11.01 33.68
CA GLU A 232 26.44 -10.41 32.87
C GLU A 232 26.53 -10.88 31.42
N SER A 233 27.71 -10.80 30.80
CA SER A 233 27.95 -11.27 29.44
C SER A 233 27.63 -12.75 29.25
N GLN A 234 28.06 -13.60 30.20
CA GLN A 234 27.76 -15.04 30.14
C GLN A 234 26.25 -15.31 30.26
N SER A 235 25.55 -14.54 31.09
CA SER A 235 24.09 -14.61 31.22
C SER A 235 23.38 -14.19 29.93
N GLU A 236 23.90 -13.16 29.25
CA GLU A 236 23.36 -12.63 28.01
C GLU A 236 23.63 -13.59 26.83
N ILE A 237 24.81 -14.19 26.75
CA ILE A 237 25.13 -15.25 25.78
C ILE A 237 24.12 -16.40 25.93
N THR A 238 23.92 -16.88 27.16
CA THR A 238 22.97 -17.96 27.45
C THR A 238 21.53 -17.57 27.07
N ARG A 239 21.15 -16.31 27.28
CA ARG A 239 19.83 -15.78 26.92
C ARG A 239 19.64 -15.75 25.40
N ILE A 240 20.65 -15.28 24.66
CA ILE A 240 20.62 -15.20 23.21
C ILE A 240 20.59 -16.60 22.62
N GLU A 241 21.46 -17.52 23.06
CA GLU A 241 21.50 -18.92 22.61
C GLU A 241 20.14 -19.61 22.75
N LYS A 242 19.41 -19.34 23.82
CA LYS A 242 18.04 -19.85 24.02
C LYS A 242 17.01 -19.26 23.05
N LYS A 243 17.15 -17.98 22.69
CA LYS A 243 16.23 -17.28 21.76
C LYS A 243 16.56 -17.51 20.29
N THR A 244 17.81 -17.82 19.95
CA THR A 244 18.26 -18.09 18.59
C THR A 244 17.39 -19.08 17.83
N PRO A 245 17.04 -20.28 18.35
CA PRO A 245 16.20 -21.23 17.61
C PRO A 245 14.79 -20.69 17.36
N GLU A 246 14.17 -20.05 18.35
CA GLU A 246 12.84 -19.42 18.21
C GLU A 246 12.83 -18.34 17.13
N LEU A 247 13.85 -17.47 17.13
CA LEU A 247 14.01 -16.43 16.10
C LEU A 247 14.32 -17.03 14.72
N ALA A 248 15.05 -18.14 14.64
CA ALA A 248 15.35 -18.82 13.39
C ALA A 248 14.09 -19.44 12.75
N GLU A 249 13.24 -20.08 13.56
CA GLU A 249 11.94 -20.61 13.12
C GLU A 249 11.03 -19.48 12.63
N ARG A 250 10.93 -18.38 13.39
CA ARG A 250 10.15 -17.20 13.01
C ARG A 250 10.68 -16.54 11.73
N HIS A 251 12.00 -16.50 11.55
CA HIS A 251 12.60 -16.02 10.31
C HIS A 251 12.26 -16.93 9.13
N ARG A 252 12.31 -18.26 9.30
CA ARG A 252 11.90 -19.23 8.26
C ARG A 252 10.45 -19.01 7.85
N PHE A 253 9.55 -18.88 8.83
CA PHE A 253 8.13 -18.58 8.60
C PHE A 253 7.94 -17.36 7.69
N PHE A 254 8.59 -16.23 8.01
CA PHE A 254 8.46 -15.02 7.20
C PHE A 254 9.08 -15.16 5.81
N GLN A 255 10.18 -15.90 5.65
CA GLN A 255 10.79 -16.11 4.34
C GLN A 255 9.91 -16.98 3.45
N GLU A 256 9.33 -18.06 3.98
CA GLU A 256 8.41 -18.92 3.23
C GLU A 256 7.13 -18.19 2.83
N LEU A 257 6.52 -17.48 3.77
CA LEU A 257 5.33 -16.66 3.51
C LEU A 257 5.62 -15.60 2.44
N ARG A 258 6.78 -14.92 2.55
CA ARG A 258 7.21 -13.91 1.57
C ARG A 258 7.41 -14.51 0.19
N GLY A 259 8.12 -15.65 0.09
CA GLY A 259 8.33 -16.35 -1.18
C GLY A 259 7.01 -16.66 -1.86
N TYR A 260 6.13 -17.36 -1.15
CA TYR A 260 4.81 -17.73 -1.68
C TYR A 260 3.95 -16.53 -2.11
N VAL A 261 3.87 -15.48 -1.29
CA VAL A 261 3.11 -14.28 -1.65
C VAL A 261 3.74 -13.55 -2.83
N SER A 262 5.07 -13.59 -2.97
CA SER A 262 5.76 -12.97 -4.11
C SER A 262 5.43 -13.69 -5.41
N ASP A 263 5.45 -15.03 -5.40
CA ASP A 263 5.05 -15.87 -6.54
C ASP A 263 3.57 -15.64 -6.91
N LEU A 264 2.68 -15.55 -5.92
CA LEU A 264 1.27 -15.19 -6.14
C LEU A 264 1.12 -13.82 -6.81
N VAL A 265 1.87 -12.82 -6.34
CA VAL A 265 1.81 -11.46 -6.88
C VAL A 265 2.32 -11.43 -8.32
N GLU A 266 3.43 -12.10 -8.62
CA GLU A 266 3.96 -12.21 -9.98
C GLU A 266 2.96 -12.89 -10.92
N CYS A 267 2.44 -14.06 -10.52
CA CYS A 267 1.43 -14.80 -11.27
C CYS A 267 0.18 -13.94 -11.53
N PHE A 268 -0.42 -13.37 -10.47
CA PHE A 268 -1.65 -12.62 -10.62
C PHE A 268 -1.45 -11.28 -11.32
N ASN A 269 -0.30 -10.62 -11.23
CA ASN A 269 -0.05 -9.41 -12.01
C ASN A 269 -0.10 -9.68 -13.52
N GLU A 270 0.46 -10.80 -13.98
CA GLU A 270 0.38 -11.24 -15.37
C GLU A 270 -1.07 -11.56 -15.76
N LYS A 271 -1.75 -12.41 -14.97
CA LYS A 271 -3.09 -12.91 -15.32
C LYS A 271 -4.21 -11.86 -15.15
N LEU A 272 -4.06 -10.88 -14.26
CA LEU A 272 -5.09 -9.88 -13.95
C LEU A 272 -5.44 -9.00 -15.15
N ILE A 273 -4.47 -8.73 -16.03
CA ILE A 273 -4.69 -7.96 -17.27
C ILE A 273 -5.65 -8.74 -18.18
N ASN A 274 -5.45 -10.05 -18.33
CA ASN A 274 -6.32 -10.91 -19.13
C ASN A 274 -7.73 -10.99 -18.52
N ILE A 275 -7.85 -11.13 -17.19
CA ILE A 275 -9.16 -11.13 -16.50
C ILE A 275 -9.90 -9.81 -16.75
N LYS A 276 -9.21 -8.66 -16.63
CA LYS A 276 -9.79 -7.33 -16.93
C LYS A 276 -10.27 -7.25 -18.38
N TYR A 277 -9.45 -7.70 -19.33
CA TYR A 277 -9.81 -7.73 -20.74
C TYR A 277 -11.10 -8.53 -21.00
N LEU A 278 -11.24 -9.71 -20.40
CA LEU A 278 -12.45 -10.53 -20.53
C LEU A 278 -13.69 -9.86 -19.95
N GLU A 279 -13.57 -9.23 -18.77
CA GLU A 279 -14.67 -8.47 -18.17
C GLU A 279 -15.10 -7.28 -19.05
N GLU A 280 -14.13 -6.53 -19.57
CA GLU A 280 -14.37 -5.39 -20.46
C GLU A 280 -15.03 -5.82 -21.77
N LYS A 281 -14.55 -6.92 -22.38
CA LYS A 281 -15.12 -7.49 -23.61
C LYS A 281 -16.58 -7.89 -23.42
N MET A 282 -16.91 -8.56 -22.32
CA MET A 282 -18.28 -8.94 -21.98
C MET A 282 -19.16 -7.71 -21.72
N ASN A 283 -18.68 -6.76 -20.92
CA ASN A 283 -19.42 -5.54 -20.60
C ASN A 283 -19.66 -4.68 -21.85
N LYS A 284 -18.68 -4.57 -22.75
CA LYS A 284 -18.80 -3.86 -24.01
C LYS A 284 -19.88 -4.47 -24.90
N SER A 285 -19.88 -5.80 -25.05
CA SER A 285 -20.92 -6.49 -25.83
C SER A 285 -22.32 -6.23 -25.28
N LYS A 286 -22.49 -6.23 -23.95
CA LYS A 286 -23.78 -5.90 -23.31
C LYS A 286 -24.17 -4.42 -23.52
N LEU A 287 -23.20 -3.50 -23.40
CA LEU A 287 -23.41 -2.07 -23.57
C LEU A 287 -23.81 -1.71 -25.01
N ASP A 288 -23.17 -2.30 -26.01
CA ASP A 288 -23.49 -2.08 -27.43
C ASP A 288 -24.94 -2.44 -27.71
N ILE A 289 -25.41 -3.55 -27.13
CA ILE A 289 -26.78 -4.05 -27.27
C ILE A 289 -27.78 -3.14 -26.55
N LEU A 290 -27.48 -2.78 -25.29
CA LEU A 290 -28.31 -1.86 -24.52
C LEU A 290 -28.48 -0.53 -25.28
N THR A 291 -27.39 0.01 -25.83
CA THR A 291 -27.40 1.27 -26.60
C THR A 291 -28.27 1.16 -27.85
N LYS A 292 -28.21 0.05 -28.59
CA LYS A 292 -29.09 -0.21 -29.74
C LYS A 292 -30.57 -0.24 -29.35
N ILE A 293 -30.90 -0.90 -28.24
CA ILE A 293 -32.28 -0.97 -27.74
C ILE A 293 -32.77 0.43 -27.33
N MET A 294 -31.95 1.18 -26.59
CA MET A 294 -32.29 2.53 -26.16
C MET A 294 -32.51 3.47 -27.35
N GLU A 295 -31.62 3.47 -28.34
CA GLU A 295 -31.77 4.32 -29.52
C GLU A 295 -32.99 3.94 -30.36
N ARG A 296 -33.25 2.64 -30.53
CA ARG A 296 -34.47 2.14 -31.19
C ARG A 296 -35.71 2.65 -30.48
N ARG A 297 -35.74 2.59 -29.14
CA ARG A 297 -36.87 3.09 -28.32
C ARG A 297 -37.06 4.59 -28.47
N ARG A 298 -35.98 5.37 -28.41
CA ARG A 298 -36.04 6.83 -28.62
C ARG A 298 -36.59 7.18 -29.99
N GLN A 299 -36.12 6.48 -31.02
CA GLN A 299 -36.61 6.64 -32.38
C GLN A 299 -38.10 6.25 -32.49
N ASP A 300 -38.52 5.18 -31.83
CA ASP A 300 -39.91 4.76 -31.79
C ASP A 300 -40.82 5.81 -31.15
N VAL A 301 -40.35 6.49 -30.09
CA VAL A 301 -41.07 7.60 -29.45
C VAL A 301 -41.16 8.82 -30.38
N ARG A 302 -40.07 9.18 -31.07
CA ARG A 302 -40.05 10.28 -32.06
C ARG A 302 -41.04 10.04 -33.19
N ASP A 303 -41.07 8.83 -33.76
CA ASP A 303 -42.01 8.51 -34.84
C ASP A 303 -43.47 8.63 -34.39
N GLN A 304 -43.79 8.11 -33.20
CA GLN A 304 -45.14 8.19 -32.64
C GLN A 304 -45.55 9.65 -32.40
N MET A 305 -44.62 10.52 -31.99
CA MET A 305 -44.86 11.95 -31.84
C MET A 305 -45.17 12.62 -33.18
N ILE A 306 -44.42 12.31 -34.24
CA ILE A 306 -44.66 12.84 -35.58
C ILE A 306 -46.03 12.37 -36.08
N GLU A 307 -46.37 11.09 -35.92
CA GLU A 307 -47.68 10.53 -36.32
C GLU A 307 -48.85 11.20 -35.59
N LEU A 308 -48.70 11.50 -34.29
CA LEU A 308 -49.71 12.19 -33.50
C LEU A 308 -49.83 13.68 -33.87
N SER A 309 -48.73 14.32 -34.29
CA SER A 309 -48.69 15.73 -34.68
C SER A 309 -49.19 15.94 -36.11
N SER A 310 -48.83 15.05 -37.05
CA SER A 310 -49.28 15.09 -38.44
C SER A 310 -50.79 14.84 -38.56
N LYS A 311 -51.36 13.95 -37.75
CA LYS A 311 -52.83 13.77 -37.64
C LYS A 311 -53.57 15.02 -37.15
N LYS A 312 -52.90 15.96 -36.47
CA LYS A 312 -53.48 17.25 -36.05
C LYS A 312 -53.29 18.36 -37.07
N SER A 313 -52.29 18.24 -37.96
CA SER A 313 -51.94 19.21 -38.99
C SER A 313 -52.32 18.69 -40.37
N SER A 314 -53.59 18.37 -40.59
CA SER A 314 -54.10 17.99 -41.91
C SER A 314 -54.32 19.23 -42.81
N VAL A 315 -53.28 20.04 -43.04
CA VAL A 315 -53.26 21.14 -44.02
C VAL A 315 -51.89 21.20 -44.71
N ILE A 316 -51.86 20.67 -45.94
CA ILE A 316 -51.13 21.12 -47.15
C ILE A 316 -49.59 21.26 -47.07
N THR A 317 -48.85 20.32 -47.68
CA THR A 317 -48.02 20.45 -48.91
C THR A 317 -47.14 19.20 -49.01
N ALA A 318 -47.30 18.39 -50.07
CA ALA A 318 -46.47 17.21 -50.32
C ALA A 318 -45.21 17.62 -51.09
N ASP A 319 -44.04 17.46 -50.47
CA ASP A 319 -42.74 17.65 -51.13
C ASP A 319 -42.07 16.28 -51.35
N HIS A 320 -41.46 16.06 -52.52
CA HIS A 320 -41.08 14.72 -53.00
C HIS A 320 -39.95 14.03 -52.21
N THR A 321 -39.24 14.75 -51.34
CA THR A 321 -38.24 14.22 -50.39
C THR A 321 -38.89 13.51 -49.19
N GLU A 322 -40.15 13.81 -48.86
CA GLU A 322 -40.87 13.21 -47.74
C GLU A 322 -41.22 11.73 -47.96
N ASN A 323 -41.32 11.28 -49.22
CA ASN A 323 -41.77 9.92 -49.54
C ASN A 323 -40.82 8.82 -49.05
N THR A 324 -39.50 9.06 -49.03
CA THR A 324 -38.52 8.05 -48.61
C THR A 324 -38.48 7.92 -47.09
N GLU A 325 -38.50 9.04 -46.37
CA GLU A 325 -38.52 9.04 -44.91
C GLU A 325 -39.85 8.56 -44.35
N GLU A 326 -40.97 8.90 -44.99
CA GLU A 326 -42.29 8.40 -44.62
C GLU A 326 -42.37 6.88 -44.83
N ALA A 327 -41.86 6.36 -45.95
CA ALA A 327 -41.77 4.92 -46.15
C ALA A 327 -40.90 4.22 -45.09
N GLN A 328 -39.78 4.83 -44.68
CA GLN A 328 -38.95 4.32 -43.59
C GLN A 328 -39.65 4.38 -42.22
N ARG A 329 -40.43 5.44 -41.93
CA ARG A 329 -41.25 5.56 -40.72
C ARG A 329 -42.33 4.48 -40.68
N VAL A 330 -43.06 4.27 -41.78
CA VAL A 330 -44.09 3.22 -41.89
C VAL A 330 -43.48 1.83 -41.67
N ARG A 331 -42.31 1.54 -42.27
CA ARG A 331 -41.60 0.28 -42.04
C ARG A 331 -41.23 0.08 -40.57
N ARG A 332 -40.70 1.09 -39.89
CA ARG A 332 -40.35 1.04 -38.46
C ARG A 332 -41.59 0.90 -37.57
N ALA A 333 -42.70 1.53 -37.95
CA ALA A 333 -43.99 1.38 -37.26
C ALA A 333 -44.55 -0.05 -37.39
N ALA A 334 -44.49 -0.65 -38.58
CA ALA A 334 -44.88 -2.04 -38.80
C ALA A 334 -43.98 -3.00 -37.99
N GLU A 335 -42.67 -2.76 -37.95
CA GLU A 335 -41.73 -3.57 -37.18
C GLU A 335 -42.03 -3.51 -35.67
N ARG A 336 -42.26 -2.30 -35.14
CA ARG A 336 -42.64 -2.06 -33.75
C ARG A 336 -43.95 -2.77 -33.38
N GLU A 337 -44.97 -2.69 -34.24
CA GLU A 337 -46.22 -3.40 -33.98
C GLU A 337 -46.05 -4.91 -34.08
N GLY A 338 -45.17 -5.39 -34.98
CA GLY A 338 -44.73 -6.79 -35.01
C GLY A 338 -44.09 -7.24 -33.69
N ARG A 339 -43.22 -6.43 -33.09
CA ARG A 339 -42.63 -6.69 -31.76
C ARG A 339 -43.69 -6.73 -30.66
N ARG A 340 -44.63 -5.79 -30.65
CA ARG A 340 -45.74 -5.78 -29.68
C ARG A 340 -46.63 -7.02 -29.83
N ARG A 341 -46.97 -7.39 -31.07
CA ARG A 341 -47.77 -8.59 -31.37
C ARG A 341 -47.08 -9.86 -30.87
N ARG A 342 -45.79 -10.03 -31.13
CA ARG A 342 -45.02 -11.19 -30.65
C ARG A 342 -44.99 -11.28 -29.13
N ARG A 343 -44.82 -10.15 -28.43
CA ARG A 343 -44.91 -10.10 -26.95
C ARG A 343 -46.31 -10.45 -26.43
N ARG A 344 -47.39 -9.98 -27.08
CA ARG A 344 -48.77 -10.36 -26.73
C ARG A 344 -49.00 -11.86 -26.90
N GLU A 345 -48.56 -12.42 -28.02
CA GLU A 345 -48.69 -13.86 -28.31
C GLU A 345 -47.89 -14.70 -27.32
N GLN A 346 -46.67 -14.30 -26.96
CA GLN A 346 -45.86 -15.00 -25.95
C GLN A 346 -46.53 -14.98 -24.57
N ARG A 347 -47.07 -13.83 -24.14
CA ARG A 347 -47.81 -13.73 -22.89
C ARG A 347 -49.07 -14.59 -22.89
N ASN A 348 -49.86 -14.55 -23.97
CA ASN A 348 -51.06 -15.37 -24.10
C ASN A 348 -50.74 -16.86 -24.03
N LYS A 349 -49.64 -17.30 -24.66
CA LYS A 349 -49.13 -18.67 -24.54
C LYS A 349 -48.73 -19.01 -23.10
N GLN A 350 -48.07 -18.10 -22.40
CA GLN A 350 -47.61 -18.32 -21.03
C GLN A 350 -48.79 -18.39 -20.06
N ILE A 351 -49.80 -17.53 -20.24
CA ILE A 351 -51.07 -17.54 -19.49
C ILE A 351 -51.86 -18.82 -19.77
N SER A 352 -51.93 -19.27 -21.02
CA SER A 352 -52.61 -20.54 -21.35
C SER A 352 -51.91 -21.77 -20.77
N MET A 353 -50.61 -21.69 -20.51
CA MET A 353 -49.81 -22.77 -19.93
C MET A 353 -49.80 -22.76 -18.39
N SER A 354 -50.11 -21.63 -17.74
CA SER A 354 -50.23 -21.55 -16.29
C SER A 354 -51.64 -21.96 -15.85
N SER A 355 -51.77 -23.09 -15.14
CA SER A 355 -53.05 -23.62 -14.62
C SER A 355 -53.74 -22.75 -13.57
N LEU A 356 -53.11 -21.66 -13.14
CA LEU A 356 -53.63 -20.71 -12.17
C LEU A 356 -53.95 -19.38 -12.87
N SER A 357 -55.19 -19.23 -13.33
CA SER A 357 -55.69 -18.08 -14.09
C SER A 357 -55.88 -16.82 -13.22
N LEU A 358 -54.82 -16.30 -12.59
CA LEU A 358 -54.82 -14.93 -12.09
C LEU A 358 -54.45 -13.99 -13.25
N SER A 359 -55.40 -13.79 -14.16
CA SER A 359 -55.30 -12.79 -15.21
C SER A 359 -55.39 -11.40 -14.59
N LYS A 360 -54.26 -10.87 -14.13
CA LYS A 360 -54.11 -9.43 -13.97
C LYS A 360 -54.04 -8.86 -15.39
N ASN A 361 -55.03 -8.08 -15.79
CA ASN A 361 -55.05 -7.40 -17.09
C ASN A 361 -53.70 -6.72 -17.31
N HIS A 362 -52.92 -7.21 -18.27
CA HIS A 362 -51.65 -6.60 -18.61
C HIS A 362 -51.95 -5.35 -19.43
N ASP A 363 -51.68 -4.17 -18.86
CA ASP A 363 -51.82 -2.92 -19.60
C ASP A 363 -50.75 -2.87 -20.69
N GLU A 364 -51.17 -2.69 -21.95
CA GLU A 364 -50.31 -2.72 -23.14
C GLU A 364 -49.14 -1.72 -23.10
N GLY A 365 -49.22 -0.69 -22.25
CA GLY A 365 -48.15 0.29 -22.02
C GLY A 365 -47.04 -0.17 -21.05
N LEU A 366 -47.17 -1.34 -20.42
CA LEU A 366 -46.28 -1.80 -19.33
C LEU A 366 -45.23 -2.81 -19.77
N SER A 367 -45.14 -3.11 -21.06
CA SER A 367 -44.21 -4.09 -21.59
C SER A 367 -42.94 -3.43 -22.11
N SER A 368 -41.80 -3.74 -21.47
CA SER A 368 -40.47 -3.35 -21.97
C SER A 368 -40.21 -3.99 -23.34
N ASP A 369 -39.62 -3.23 -24.26
CA ASP A 369 -39.16 -3.73 -25.56
C ASP A 369 -37.70 -4.19 -25.45
N ASP A 370 -37.50 -5.47 -25.05
CA ASP A 370 -36.18 -6.08 -24.84
C ASP A 370 -35.76 -7.01 -26.00
N GLU A 371 -36.51 -7.02 -27.10
CA GLU A 371 -36.29 -7.97 -28.19
C GLU A 371 -35.02 -7.66 -28.99
N LEU A 372 -34.22 -8.70 -29.22
CA LEU A 372 -32.98 -8.66 -29.98
C LEU A 372 -33.17 -9.21 -31.39
N SER A 373 -32.40 -8.66 -32.34
CA SER A 373 -32.26 -9.26 -33.67
C SER A 373 -31.55 -10.61 -33.56
N SER A 374 -31.87 -11.55 -34.46
CA SER A 374 -31.19 -12.85 -34.54
C SER A 374 -29.67 -12.72 -34.69
N ILE A 375 -29.21 -11.66 -35.39
CA ILE A 375 -27.78 -11.38 -35.59
C ILE A 375 -27.14 -10.93 -34.27
N ASP A 376 -27.79 -10.01 -33.56
CA ASP A 376 -27.31 -9.50 -32.28
C ASP A 376 -27.28 -10.59 -31.21
N ALA A 377 -28.32 -11.44 -31.13
CA ALA A 377 -28.35 -12.59 -30.24
C ALA A 377 -27.21 -13.59 -30.54
N ALA A 378 -26.97 -13.89 -31.82
CA ALA A 378 -25.86 -14.75 -32.24
C ALA A 378 -24.50 -14.15 -31.89
N ASN A 379 -24.33 -12.83 -32.05
CA ASN A 379 -23.10 -12.13 -31.72
C ASN A 379 -22.79 -12.16 -30.21
N ILE A 380 -23.78 -11.90 -29.35
CA ILE A 380 -23.61 -12.00 -27.88
C ILE A 380 -23.23 -13.43 -27.50
N SER A 381 -23.92 -14.42 -28.08
CA SER A 381 -23.60 -15.84 -27.82
C SER A 381 -22.18 -16.19 -28.24
N LYS A 382 -21.74 -15.70 -29.40
CA LYS A 382 -20.37 -15.90 -29.90
C LYS A 382 -19.34 -15.26 -28.97
N VAL A 383 -19.53 -14.01 -28.56
CA VAL A 383 -18.64 -13.31 -27.62
C VAL A 383 -18.61 -14.05 -26.28
N GLY A 384 -19.76 -14.49 -25.78
CA GLY A 384 -19.86 -15.25 -24.54
C GLY A 384 -19.03 -16.54 -24.56
N LYS A 385 -19.16 -17.34 -25.63
CA LYS A 385 -18.38 -18.58 -25.82
C LYS A 385 -16.88 -18.30 -25.97
N GLU A 386 -16.51 -17.25 -26.67
CA GLU A 386 -15.11 -16.87 -26.83
C GLU A 386 -14.49 -16.47 -25.47
N VAL A 387 -15.20 -15.66 -24.69
CA VAL A 387 -14.80 -15.26 -23.34
C VAL A 387 -14.72 -16.48 -22.41
N GLU A 388 -15.66 -17.43 -22.52
CA GLU A 388 -15.64 -18.66 -21.73
C GLU A 388 -14.42 -19.54 -22.04
N ASN A 389 -14.11 -19.73 -23.32
CA ASN A 389 -12.94 -20.50 -23.73
C ASN A 389 -11.65 -19.86 -23.24
N GLN A 390 -11.50 -18.53 -23.38
CA GLN A 390 -10.33 -17.81 -22.88
C GLN A 390 -10.24 -17.86 -21.34
N ALA A 391 -11.37 -17.74 -20.63
CA ALA A 391 -11.38 -17.81 -19.17
C ALA A 391 -10.84 -19.15 -18.64
N ARG A 392 -11.15 -20.26 -19.32
CA ARG A 392 -10.67 -21.61 -18.96
C ARG A 392 -9.15 -21.77 -19.12
N THR A 393 -8.52 -21.00 -20.00
CA THR A 393 -7.08 -21.10 -20.26
C THR A 393 -6.23 -20.18 -19.39
N ILE A 394 -6.80 -19.14 -18.76
CA ILE A 394 -6.04 -18.12 -18.01
C ILE A 394 -5.12 -18.70 -16.93
N LEU A 395 -5.58 -19.74 -16.22
CA LEU A 395 -4.84 -20.38 -15.11
C LEU A 395 -4.44 -21.82 -15.42
N SER A 396 -4.53 -22.25 -16.68
CA SER A 396 -4.25 -23.64 -17.07
C SER A 396 -2.78 -24.04 -16.92
N ASP A 397 -1.88 -23.05 -16.88
CA ASP A 397 -0.45 -23.17 -16.68
C ASP A 397 -0.03 -23.02 -15.20
N VAL A 398 -0.99 -22.85 -14.28
CA VAL A 398 -0.75 -22.57 -12.86
C VAL A 398 -1.26 -23.72 -12.01
N ILE A 399 -0.41 -24.23 -11.12
CA ILE A 399 -0.77 -25.33 -10.20
C ILE A 399 -1.87 -24.91 -9.21
N ASP A 400 -2.64 -25.89 -8.73
CA ASP A 400 -3.83 -25.66 -7.91
C ASP A 400 -3.58 -24.87 -6.62
N GLU A 401 -2.38 -24.99 -6.03
CA GLU A 401 -1.98 -24.24 -4.83
C GLU A 401 -2.03 -22.72 -5.05
N PHE A 402 -1.81 -22.25 -6.29
CA PHE A 402 -1.81 -20.84 -6.67
C PHE A 402 -3.01 -20.42 -7.53
N SER A 403 -3.72 -21.36 -8.17
CA SER A 403 -4.82 -21.06 -9.09
C SER A 403 -6.21 -21.23 -8.48
N THR A 404 -6.34 -21.95 -7.36
CA THR A 404 -7.64 -22.22 -6.73
C THR A 404 -7.80 -21.48 -5.41
N ILE A 405 -9.05 -21.09 -5.10
CA ILE A 405 -9.36 -20.45 -3.81
C ILE A 405 -9.01 -21.38 -2.65
N ASN A 406 -9.34 -22.68 -2.77
CA ASN A 406 -9.05 -23.66 -1.73
C ASN A 406 -7.54 -23.90 -1.57
N GLY A 407 -6.76 -23.99 -2.66
CA GLY A 407 -5.31 -24.13 -2.59
C GLY A 407 -4.67 -23.01 -1.79
N ILE A 408 -5.00 -21.76 -2.17
CA ILE A 408 -4.48 -20.57 -1.49
C ILE A 408 -4.98 -20.48 -0.04
N SER A 409 -6.28 -20.74 0.20
CA SER A 409 -6.87 -20.72 1.54
C SER A 409 -6.24 -21.76 2.45
N ASN A 410 -5.97 -22.96 1.96
CA ASN A 410 -5.34 -24.03 2.74
C ASN A 410 -3.92 -23.65 3.13
N ARG A 411 -3.14 -23.10 2.17
CA ARG A 411 -1.76 -22.66 2.42
C ARG A 411 -1.70 -21.47 3.38
N LEU A 412 -2.58 -20.49 3.24
CA LEU A 412 -2.65 -19.37 4.20
C LEU A 412 -3.12 -19.81 5.58
N ASN A 413 -4.05 -20.77 5.65
CA ASN A 413 -4.51 -21.29 6.92
C ASN A 413 -3.45 -22.13 7.63
N SER A 414 -2.57 -22.84 6.91
CA SER A 414 -1.47 -23.58 7.55
C SER A 414 -0.55 -22.66 8.33
N TRP A 415 -0.13 -21.52 7.74
CA TRP A 415 0.64 -20.51 8.47
C TRP A 415 -0.12 -19.89 9.64
N LYS A 416 -1.42 -19.63 9.48
CA LYS A 416 -2.26 -19.10 10.56
C LYS A 416 -2.43 -20.09 11.72
N VAL A 417 -2.33 -21.40 11.47
CA VAL A 417 -2.38 -22.44 12.53
C VAL A 417 -1.00 -22.65 13.16
N GLU A 418 0.06 -22.60 12.34
CA GLU A 418 1.45 -22.80 12.77
C GLU A 418 1.92 -21.69 13.73
N ASP A 419 1.75 -20.43 13.35
CA ASP A 419 2.09 -19.27 14.19
C ASP A 419 1.15 -18.09 13.90
N TYR A 420 0.15 -17.93 14.77
CA TYR A 420 -0.85 -16.88 14.66
C TYR A 420 -0.27 -15.47 14.91
N ASP A 421 0.71 -15.34 15.81
CA ASP A 421 1.28 -14.04 16.15
C ASP A 421 2.13 -13.52 14.99
N SER A 422 2.99 -14.37 14.42
CA SER A 422 3.76 -14.02 13.22
C SER A 422 2.86 -13.76 12.00
N TYR A 423 1.77 -14.52 11.84
CA TYR A 423 0.77 -14.27 10.80
C TYR A 423 0.15 -12.87 10.92
N ASN A 424 -0.19 -12.44 12.14
CA ASN A 424 -0.71 -11.09 12.39
C ASN A 424 0.35 -10.01 12.21
N ASP A 425 1.57 -10.23 12.69
CA ASP A 425 2.72 -9.32 12.52
C ASP A 425 3.04 -9.07 11.02
N ALA A 426 2.80 -10.07 10.16
CA ALA A 426 2.94 -9.96 8.71
C ALA A 426 1.76 -9.24 8.01
N TYR A 427 0.72 -8.84 8.74
CA TYR A 427 -0.48 -8.17 8.21
C TYR A 427 -1.20 -8.96 7.10
N VAL A 428 -1.14 -10.29 7.12
CA VAL A 428 -1.69 -11.14 6.04
C VAL A 428 -3.19 -10.89 5.84
N SER A 429 -3.94 -10.73 6.93
CA SER A 429 -5.37 -10.40 6.93
C SER A 429 -5.74 -9.19 6.08
N MET A 430 -4.86 -8.17 6.04
CA MET A 430 -5.09 -6.95 5.25
C MET A 430 -4.89 -7.18 3.75
N CYS A 431 -4.10 -8.19 3.40
CA CYS A 431 -3.75 -8.54 2.03
C CYS A 431 -4.71 -9.57 1.42
N LEU A 432 -5.43 -10.36 2.23
CA LEU A 432 -6.35 -11.40 1.75
C LEU A 432 -7.34 -10.92 0.65
N PRO A 433 -8.01 -9.75 0.77
CA PRO A 433 -8.91 -9.31 -0.29
C PRO A 433 -8.20 -9.05 -1.62
N LYS A 434 -6.91 -8.67 -1.59
CA LYS A 434 -6.10 -8.48 -2.81
C LYS A 434 -5.70 -9.82 -3.41
N ILE A 435 -5.34 -10.79 -2.58
CA ILE A 435 -4.96 -12.15 -2.99
C ILE A 435 -6.14 -12.85 -3.67
N PHE A 436 -7.33 -12.83 -3.06
CA PHE A 436 -8.48 -13.56 -3.60
C PHE A 436 -9.24 -12.81 -4.71
N SER A 437 -9.04 -11.51 -4.87
CA SER A 437 -9.76 -10.68 -5.85
C SER A 437 -9.69 -11.22 -7.29
N PRO A 438 -8.52 -11.60 -7.86
CA PRO A 438 -8.44 -12.12 -9.23
C PRO A 438 -9.32 -13.38 -9.44
N LEU A 439 -9.29 -14.32 -8.49
CA LEU A 439 -10.05 -15.57 -8.58
C LEU A 439 -11.56 -15.32 -8.45
N VAL A 440 -11.96 -14.46 -7.50
CA VAL A 440 -13.38 -14.08 -7.33
C VAL A 440 -13.90 -13.37 -8.58
N ARG A 441 -13.10 -12.49 -9.19
CA ARG A 441 -13.46 -11.82 -10.45
C ARG A 441 -13.66 -12.80 -11.60
N LEU A 442 -12.79 -13.81 -11.71
CA LEU A 442 -12.92 -14.86 -12.72
C LEU A 442 -14.20 -15.68 -12.52
N GLN A 443 -14.56 -16.03 -11.28
CA GLN A 443 -15.83 -16.72 -10.99
C GLN A 443 -17.06 -15.84 -11.24
N LEU A 444 -16.95 -14.52 -11.00
CA LEU A 444 -18.03 -13.54 -11.24
C LEU A 444 -18.10 -13.07 -12.70
N LEU A 445 -17.31 -13.63 -13.63
CA LEU A 445 -17.20 -13.13 -15.00
C LEU A 445 -18.57 -13.08 -15.69
N PHE A 446 -19.36 -14.15 -15.57
CA PHE A 446 -20.66 -14.31 -16.21
C PHE A 446 -21.85 -13.90 -15.33
N TRP A 447 -21.65 -13.75 -14.03
CA TRP A 447 -22.71 -13.42 -13.08
C TRP A 447 -23.32 -12.04 -13.36
N ASN A 448 -24.65 -11.94 -13.23
CA ASN A 448 -25.38 -10.68 -13.34
C ASN A 448 -26.65 -10.64 -12.44
N PRO A 449 -26.70 -9.74 -11.44
CA PRO A 449 -27.82 -9.64 -10.50
C PRO A 449 -29.11 -9.09 -11.14
N LEU A 450 -29.03 -8.50 -12.33
CA LEU A 450 -30.20 -7.97 -13.05
C LEU A 450 -30.96 -9.06 -13.79
N THR A 451 -30.29 -10.14 -14.19
CA THR A 451 -30.87 -11.22 -14.99
C THR A 451 -31.09 -12.50 -14.18
N GLU A 452 -30.20 -12.79 -13.23
CA GLU A 452 -30.18 -14.03 -12.45
C GLU A 452 -30.73 -13.83 -11.04
N HIS A 453 -31.31 -14.89 -10.46
CA HIS A 453 -31.76 -14.94 -9.05
C HIS A 453 -30.74 -15.62 -8.12
N THR A 454 -29.50 -15.78 -8.57
CA THR A 454 -28.47 -16.52 -7.85
C THR A 454 -28.03 -15.75 -6.60
N ASN A 455 -28.22 -16.38 -5.44
CA ASN A 455 -27.74 -15.88 -4.16
C ASN A 455 -26.21 -15.98 -4.09
N ILE A 456 -25.54 -14.92 -3.67
CA ILE A 456 -24.07 -14.86 -3.58
C ILE A 456 -23.53 -15.96 -2.67
N GLU A 457 -24.25 -16.27 -1.59
CA GLU A 457 -23.87 -17.27 -0.58
C GLU A 457 -23.82 -18.70 -1.16
N THR A 458 -24.47 -18.92 -2.31
CA THR A 458 -24.49 -20.22 -2.97
C THR A 458 -23.29 -20.45 -3.90
N MET A 459 -22.54 -19.39 -4.22
CA MET A 459 -21.39 -19.45 -5.12
C MET A 459 -20.20 -20.15 -4.47
N GLU A 460 -19.35 -20.76 -5.31
CA GLU A 460 -18.21 -21.56 -4.87
C GLU A 460 -17.17 -20.72 -4.10
N TRP A 461 -16.81 -19.53 -4.62
CA TRP A 461 -15.88 -18.64 -3.92
C TRP A 461 -16.36 -18.27 -2.52
N TYR A 462 -17.67 -18.04 -2.36
CA TYR A 462 -18.23 -17.64 -1.08
C TYR A 462 -18.11 -18.78 -0.08
N LYS A 463 -18.53 -19.98 -0.47
CA LYS A 463 -18.46 -21.18 0.37
C LYS A 463 -17.03 -21.49 0.80
N ALA A 464 -16.09 -21.45 -0.14
CA ALA A 464 -14.67 -21.70 0.13
C ALA A 464 -14.10 -20.70 1.16
N LEU A 465 -14.36 -19.41 0.98
CA LEU A 465 -13.85 -18.37 1.88
C LEU A 465 -14.59 -18.32 3.22
N ALA A 466 -15.87 -18.71 3.26
CA ALA A 466 -16.62 -18.80 4.51
C ALA A 466 -15.99 -19.85 5.44
N VAL A 467 -15.58 -20.99 4.89
CA VAL A 467 -14.85 -22.04 5.63
C VAL A 467 -13.50 -21.52 6.11
N TYR A 468 -12.76 -20.79 5.28
CA TYR A 468 -11.48 -20.18 5.69
C TYR A 468 -11.64 -19.22 6.88
N SER A 469 -12.70 -18.41 6.89
CA SER A 469 -12.97 -17.45 7.96
C SER A 469 -13.50 -18.05 9.27
N TYR A 470 -13.76 -19.37 9.30
CA TYR A 470 -14.34 -20.04 10.46
C TYR A 470 -13.44 -21.18 10.96
N ARG A 471 -12.98 -21.09 12.22
CA ARG A 471 -12.24 -22.18 12.88
C ARG A 471 -13.17 -23.02 13.73
N TYR A 472 -13.06 -24.34 13.60
CA TYR A 472 -13.84 -25.28 14.40
C TYR A 472 -13.48 -25.14 15.89
N GLY A 473 -14.48 -24.89 16.74
CA GLY A 473 -14.29 -24.72 18.18
C GLY A 473 -14.01 -23.29 18.66
N GLU A 474 -14.00 -22.29 17.78
CA GLU A 474 -13.92 -20.88 18.20
C GLU A 474 -15.19 -20.43 18.92
N ASN A 475 -15.01 -19.74 20.05
CA ASN A 475 -16.09 -19.05 20.72
C ASN A 475 -16.40 -17.72 19.98
N ILE A 476 -17.60 -17.17 20.21
CA ILE A 476 -18.07 -15.94 19.55
C ILE A 476 -17.10 -14.77 19.77
N ASP A 477 -16.41 -14.73 20.91
CA ASP A 477 -15.49 -13.65 21.25
C ASP A 477 -14.13 -13.78 20.56
N ALA A 478 -13.62 -14.99 20.32
CA ALA A 478 -12.45 -15.23 19.48
C ALA A 478 -12.75 -14.89 18.03
N LEU A 479 -13.90 -15.32 17.51
CA LEU A 479 -14.35 -14.97 16.16
C LEU A 479 -14.52 -13.45 16.02
N LYS A 480 -14.92 -12.73 17.08
CA LYS A 480 -14.97 -11.27 17.04
C LYS A 480 -13.59 -10.61 16.95
N LYS A 481 -12.53 -11.26 17.42
CA LYS A 481 -11.17 -10.71 17.39
C LYS A 481 -10.42 -11.10 16.12
N ASP A 482 -10.81 -12.16 15.42
CA ASP A 482 -10.17 -12.57 14.17
C ASP A 482 -10.28 -11.47 13.09
N PRO A 483 -9.15 -10.89 12.63
CA PRO A 483 -9.15 -9.92 11.55
C PRO A 483 -9.61 -10.50 10.20
N ASP A 484 -9.44 -11.81 9.97
CA ASP A 484 -9.76 -12.47 8.69
C ASP A 484 -11.25 -12.55 8.41
N LYS A 485 -12.12 -12.45 9.43
CA LYS A 485 -13.58 -12.41 9.25
C LYS A 485 -14.06 -11.26 8.34
N ARG A 486 -13.23 -10.21 8.18
CA ARG A 486 -13.49 -9.08 7.30
C ARG A 486 -13.23 -9.39 5.83
N LEU A 487 -12.71 -10.57 5.50
CA LEU A 487 -12.38 -10.98 4.14
C LEU A 487 -13.60 -10.91 3.21
N ILE A 488 -14.68 -11.63 3.54
CA ILE A 488 -15.88 -11.66 2.70
C ILE A 488 -16.49 -10.26 2.55
N PRO A 489 -16.76 -9.50 3.63
CA PRO A 489 -17.26 -8.13 3.48
C PRO A 489 -16.34 -7.24 2.64
N SER A 490 -15.01 -7.38 2.79
CA SER A 490 -14.04 -6.62 1.99
C SER A 490 -14.08 -6.99 0.50
N LEU A 491 -14.29 -8.27 0.17
CA LEU A 491 -14.44 -8.73 -1.22
C LEU A 491 -15.76 -8.27 -1.82
N VAL A 492 -16.84 -8.29 -1.04
CA VAL A 492 -18.12 -7.72 -1.47
C VAL A 492 -17.93 -6.24 -1.81
N GLU A 493 -17.28 -5.46 -0.93
CA GLU A 493 -17.05 -4.05 -1.17
C GLU A 493 -16.08 -3.76 -2.33
N LYS A 494 -14.96 -4.50 -2.43
CA LYS A 494 -13.87 -4.20 -3.37
C LYS A 494 -13.98 -4.91 -4.72
N VAL A 495 -14.81 -5.94 -4.84
CA VAL A 495 -14.96 -6.74 -6.06
C VAL A 495 -16.41 -6.75 -6.53
N LEU A 496 -17.33 -7.16 -5.67
CA LEU A 496 -18.73 -7.35 -6.07
C LEU A 496 -19.44 -6.03 -6.39
N ILE A 497 -19.25 -4.99 -5.56
CA ILE A 497 -19.84 -3.66 -5.80
C ILE A 497 -19.28 -3.01 -7.09
N PRO A 498 -17.95 -2.98 -7.33
CA PRO A 498 -17.41 -2.51 -8.60
C PRO A 498 -17.91 -3.30 -9.81
N LYS A 499 -17.99 -4.64 -9.71
CA LYS A 499 -18.58 -5.48 -10.76
C LYS A 499 -20.03 -5.08 -11.05
N THR A 500 -20.84 -4.92 -10.01
CA THR A 500 -22.24 -4.49 -10.12
C THR A 500 -22.35 -3.11 -10.75
N THR A 501 -21.45 -2.19 -10.38
CA THR A 501 -21.39 -0.83 -10.97
C THR A 501 -21.12 -0.89 -12.48
N GLY A 502 -20.18 -1.73 -12.92
CA GLY A 502 -19.91 -1.98 -14.33
C GLY A 502 -21.11 -2.60 -15.06
N LEU A 503 -21.81 -3.53 -14.42
CA LEU A 503 -23.03 -4.14 -14.97
C LEU A 503 -24.18 -3.15 -15.08
N ILE A 504 -24.36 -2.24 -14.13
CA ILE A 504 -25.36 -1.17 -14.22
C ILE A 504 -25.04 -0.26 -15.41
N HIS A 505 -23.77 0.10 -15.60
CA HIS A 505 -23.38 0.86 -16.77
C HIS A 505 -23.69 0.11 -18.08
N ALA A 506 -23.35 -1.18 -18.14
CA ALA A 506 -23.40 -2.00 -19.35
C ALA A 506 -24.76 -2.65 -19.66
N SER A 507 -25.67 -2.77 -18.69
CA SER A 507 -26.85 -3.65 -18.85
C SER A 507 -28.12 -3.16 -18.17
N TYR A 508 -28.07 -2.18 -17.28
CA TYR A 508 -29.26 -1.68 -16.59
C TYR A 508 -30.08 -0.75 -17.49
N ASP A 509 -31.35 -1.10 -17.67
CA ASP A 509 -32.38 -0.28 -18.31
C ASP A 509 -33.37 0.25 -17.25
N PRO A 510 -33.36 1.56 -16.95
CA PRO A 510 -34.27 2.17 -15.98
C PRO A 510 -35.76 2.02 -16.29
N THR A 511 -36.12 1.76 -17.56
CA THR A 511 -37.52 1.55 -17.96
C THR A 511 -38.01 0.11 -17.72
N SER A 512 -37.10 -0.82 -17.41
CA SER A 512 -37.43 -2.21 -17.13
C SER A 512 -37.77 -2.41 -15.65
N SER A 513 -39.06 -2.57 -15.36
CA SER A 513 -39.56 -2.79 -13.99
C SER A 513 -38.94 -4.02 -13.31
N SER A 514 -38.71 -5.10 -14.07
CA SER A 514 -38.07 -6.32 -13.57
C SER A 514 -36.62 -6.07 -13.16
N GLN A 515 -35.84 -5.37 -13.99
CA GLN A 515 -34.43 -5.08 -13.66
C GLN A 515 -34.33 -4.13 -12.47
N THR A 516 -35.16 -3.08 -12.43
CA THR A 516 -35.21 -2.13 -11.31
C THR A 516 -35.61 -2.83 -10.01
N SER A 517 -36.64 -3.68 -10.04
CA SER A 517 -37.05 -4.44 -8.85
C SER A 517 -35.92 -5.35 -8.35
N ARG A 518 -35.24 -6.07 -9.26
CA ARG A 518 -34.11 -6.95 -8.89
C ARG A 518 -32.94 -6.17 -8.32
N LEU A 519 -32.60 -5.02 -8.93
CA LEU A 519 -31.54 -4.15 -8.45
C LEU A 519 -31.84 -3.63 -7.05
N VAL A 520 -33.08 -3.18 -6.80
CA VAL A 520 -33.52 -2.72 -5.48
C VAL A 520 -33.45 -3.85 -4.45
N THR A 521 -33.97 -5.04 -4.77
CA THR A 521 -33.87 -6.21 -3.88
C THR A 521 -32.41 -6.56 -3.58
N PHE A 522 -31.55 -6.54 -4.60
CA PHE A 522 -30.13 -6.82 -4.44
C PHE A 522 -29.42 -5.81 -3.54
N ILE A 523 -29.63 -4.50 -3.76
CA ILE A 523 -29.03 -3.45 -2.94
C ILE A 523 -29.53 -3.53 -1.49
N ASN A 524 -30.84 -3.75 -1.28
CA ASN A 524 -31.39 -3.92 0.06
C ASN A 524 -30.80 -5.15 0.78
N LYS A 525 -30.63 -6.26 0.05
CA LYS A 525 -29.97 -7.46 0.57
C LYS A 525 -28.52 -7.18 0.96
N LEU A 526 -27.76 -6.47 0.12
CA LEU A 526 -26.38 -6.08 0.45
C LEU A 526 -26.28 -5.27 1.76
N TYR A 527 -27.18 -4.31 1.97
CA TYR A 527 -27.21 -3.52 3.21
C TYR A 527 -27.63 -4.35 4.44
N SER A 528 -28.57 -5.27 4.26
CA SER A 528 -29.03 -6.17 5.33
C SER A 528 -27.93 -7.14 5.76
N ASP A 529 -27.28 -7.78 4.79
CA ASP A 529 -26.38 -8.91 5.04
C ASP A 529 -24.96 -8.45 5.40
N TYR A 530 -24.57 -7.24 4.99
CA TYR A 530 -23.24 -6.70 5.25
C TYR A 530 -23.31 -5.29 5.86
N PRO A 531 -23.55 -5.18 7.19
CA PRO A 531 -23.60 -3.89 7.88
C PRO A 531 -22.31 -3.06 7.79
N SER A 532 -21.18 -3.69 7.42
CA SER A 532 -19.92 -2.99 7.14
C SER A 532 -19.94 -2.16 5.86
N ILE A 533 -20.91 -2.38 4.98
CA ILE A 533 -21.10 -1.59 3.75
C ILE A 533 -21.84 -0.31 4.14
N VAL A 534 -21.06 0.72 4.47
CA VAL A 534 -21.59 2.04 4.87
C VAL A 534 -21.72 2.93 3.63
N GLY A 535 -22.70 3.85 3.65
CA GLY A 535 -22.91 4.85 2.58
C GLY A 535 -21.68 5.74 2.29
N ASP A 536 -20.74 5.83 3.23
CA ASP A 536 -19.47 6.55 3.07
C ASP A 536 -18.40 5.79 2.26
N SER A 537 -18.64 4.53 1.91
CA SER A 537 -17.74 3.79 1.03
C SER A 537 -17.70 4.45 -0.36
N LYS A 538 -16.49 4.68 -0.88
CA LYS A 538 -16.29 5.20 -2.24
C LYS A 538 -16.96 4.30 -3.29
N GLN A 539 -16.96 2.99 -3.09
CA GLN A 539 -17.53 2.04 -4.04
C GLN A 539 -19.05 2.09 -4.03
N VAL A 540 -19.66 2.18 -2.84
CA VAL A 540 -21.12 2.33 -2.68
C VAL A 540 -21.59 3.66 -3.27
N ARG A 541 -20.90 4.77 -2.97
CA ARG A 541 -21.22 6.07 -3.59
C ARG A 541 -21.15 6.01 -5.10
N LYS A 542 -20.10 5.40 -5.65
CA LYS A 542 -19.95 5.24 -7.11
C LYS A 542 -21.12 4.44 -7.70
N LEU A 543 -21.49 3.33 -7.07
CA LEU A 543 -22.65 2.52 -7.46
C LEU A 543 -23.93 3.36 -7.53
N LEU A 544 -24.27 4.05 -6.44
CA LEU A 544 -25.49 4.86 -6.34
C LEU A 544 -25.48 6.05 -7.31
N THR A 545 -24.34 6.71 -7.48
CA THR A 545 -24.18 7.78 -8.48
C THR A 545 -24.43 7.26 -9.89
N THR A 546 -23.86 6.10 -10.26
CA THR A 546 -24.11 5.50 -11.58
C THR A 546 -25.58 5.14 -11.80
N VAL A 547 -26.28 4.64 -10.77
CA VAL A 547 -27.74 4.40 -10.84
C VAL A 547 -28.49 5.71 -11.07
N LYS A 548 -28.17 6.75 -10.29
CA LYS A 548 -28.78 8.09 -10.41
C LYS A 548 -28.57 8.68 -11.80
N GLU A 549 -27.36 8.60 -12.34
CA GLU A 549 -27.01 9.08 -13.68
C GLU A 549 -27.78 8.34 -14.77
N LYS A 550 -27.89 7.01 -14.67
CA LYS A 550 -28.70 6.21 -15.60
C LYS A 550 -30.17 6.59 -15.58
N ILE A 551 -30.76 6.73 -14.39
CA ILE A 551 -32.16 7.15 -14.24
C ILE A 551 -32.36 8.56 -14.81
N LYS A 552 -31.48 9.51 -14.46
CA LYS A 552 -31.54 10.88 -14.98
C LYS A 552 -31.46 10.90 -16.50
N SER A 553 -30.50 10.19 -17.08
CA SER A 553 -30.36 10.08 -18.54
C SER A 553 -31.62 9.50 -19.20
N SER A 554 -32.28 8.54 -18.56
CA SER A 554 -33.53 7.98 -19.07
C SER A 554 -34.68 8.96 -19.00
N VAL A 555 -34.81 9.72 -17.91
CA VAL A 555 -35.79 10.81 -17.79
C VAL A 555 -35.57 11.88 -18.85
N ASP A 556 -34.33 12.29 -19.07
CA ASP A 556 -34.01 13.39 -20.00
C ASP A 556 -34.20 12.99 -21.47
N ASN A 557 -33.94 11.72 -21.84
CA ASN A 557 -33.84 11.31 -23.24
C ASN A 557 -34.88 10.27 -23.69
N ASP A 558 -35.39 9.44 -22.78
CA ASP A 558 -36.26 8.30 -23.13
C ASP A 558 -37.73 8.60 -22.84
N ILE A 559 -38.01 9.55 -21.94
CA ILE A 559 -39.36 9.92 -21.52
C ILE A 559 -39.76 11.24 -22.18
N TYR A 560 -40.78 11.17 -23.05
CA TYR A 560 -41.38 12.37 -23.63
C TYR A 560 -42.47 12.91 -22.70
N ILE A 561 -42.29 14.13 -22.21
CA ILE A 561 -43.31 14.88 -21.48
C ILE A 561 -43.92 15.88 -22.47
N PRO A 562 -45.19 15.73 -22.90
CA PRO A 562 -45.84 16.70 -23.78
C PRO A 562 -45.90 18.07 -23.10
N MET A 563 -45.07 19.02 -23.56
CA MET A 563 -45.12 20.42 -23.15
C MET A 563 -46.34 21.07 -23.80
N GLY A 564 -47.53 20.83 -23.25
CA GLY A 564 -48.78 21.30 -23.88
C GLY A 564 -50.09 21.10 -23.11
N TYR A 565 -50.08 20.54 -21.90
CA TYR A 565 -51.25 20.54 -21.02
C TYR A 565 -51.10 21.58 -19.91
N SER A 566 -50.90 22.85 -20.28
CA SER A 566 -51.27 23.96 -19.41
C SER A 566 -52.78 24.11 -19.46
N LYS A 567 -53.44 23.75 -18.36
CA LYS A 567 -54.79 24.10 -17.93
C LYS A 567 -55.90 24.08 -19.00
N ARG A 568 -56.74 23.05 -18.94
CA ARG A 568 -58.20 23.25 -19.04
C ARG A 568 -58.86 22.75 -17.77
#